data_AF-A0AAQ1GKI8-F1
#
_entry.id   AF-A0AAQ1GKI8-F1
#
_cell.length_a   1.000
_cell.length_b   1.000
_cell.length_c   1.000
_cell.angle_alpha   90.00
_cell.angle_beta   90.00
_cell.angle_gamma   90.00
#
_symmetry.space_group_name_H-M   'P 1'
#
loop_
_entity.id
_entity.type
_entity.pdbx_description
1 polymer ?
#
loop_
_entity_poly.entity_id
_entity_poly.type
_entity_poly.pdbx_seq_one_letter_code
_entity_poly.pdbx_strand_id
1 'polypeptide(L)'
;MQTYLGPHRAANGQTLALFKVTTGQGEVFMSVSRTEFGNDERAVVEVRRDALFGLWRNDLPDAMRAFPARGRDDAMFNEKIELAEEGFRLGISDPVPLVEVRCGVRPRLVAAHATARPYISVIDGVARALWLASHGTPCFPVECAVSDAPLLARLAGTRRSRWMRVSEILPPPDFGRRDAPLNGASALQSAH
;
A
#
# COMPACT_ATOMS: atom_id res chain seq x y z
N MET A 1 -5.03 6.82 8.08
CA MET A 1 -3.65 6.78 7.55
C MET A 1 -3.30 8.19 7.09
N GLN A 2 -2.05 8.64 7.21
CA GLN A 2 -1.68 10.02 6.84
C GLN A 2 -1.65 10.22 5.33
N THR A 3 -1.23 9.20 4.59
CA THR A 3 -1.07 9.23 3.13
C THR A 3 -2.39 9.10 2.37
N TYR A 4 -3.48 8.64 3.00
CA TYR A 4 -4.74 8.38 2.32
C TYR A 4 -5.49 9.67 1.95
N LEU A 5 -5.81 9.84 0.66
CA LEU A 5 -6.55 10.99 0.14
C LEU A 5 -8.05 10.74 -0.05
N GLY A 6 -8.49 9.48 -0.11
CA GLY A 6 -9.87 9.13 -0.42
C GLY A 6 -10.01 8.23 -1.65
N PRO A 7 -11.25 7.87 -2.01
CA PRO A 7 -11.53 7.20 -3.27
C PRO A 7 -11.27 8.12 -4.47
N HIS A 8 -10.73 7.56 -5.55
CA HIS A 8 -10.42 8.23 -6.80
C HIS A 8 -10.94 7.38 -7.97
N ARG A 9 -11.53 8.02 -8.98
CA ARG A 9 -12.01 7.33 -10.18
C ARG A 9 -10.94 7.42 -11.28
N ALA A 10 -10.34 6.27 -11.59
CA ALA A 10 -9.35 6.17 -12.65
C ALA A 10 -9.98 6.29 -14.04
N ALA A 11 -9.15 6.56 -15.05
CA ALA A 11 -9.58 6.72 -16.44
C ALA A 11 -10.30 5.49 -17.01
N ASN A 12 -9.96 4.29 -16.53
CA ASN A 12 -10.61 3.03 -16.90
C ASN A 12 -11.97 2.80 -16.19
N GLY A 13 -12.46 3.78 -15.41
CA GLY A 13 -13.72 3.71 -14.66
C GLY A 13 -13.63 3.00 -13.30
N GLN A 14 -12.49 2.41 -12.95
CA GLN A 14 -12.28 1.75 -11.67
C GLN A 14 -12.20 2.77 -10.54
N THR A 15 -12.77 2.43 -9.38
CA THR A 15 -12.59 3.20 -8.15
C THR A 15 -11.39 2.64 -7.39
N LEU A 16 -10.42 3.52 -7.11
CA LEU A 16 -9.18 3.24 -6.41
C LEU A 16 -9.17 3.99 -5.08
N ALA A 17 -8.46 3.47 -4.08
CA ALA A 17 -8.09 4.22 -2.91
C ALA A 17 -6.76 4.92 -3.22
N LEU A 18 -6.75 6.25 -3.18
CA LEU A 18 -5.60 7.05 -3.54
C LEU A 18 -4.78 7.42 -2.31
N PHE A 19 -3.46 7.31 -2.45
CA PHE A 19 -2.50 7.70 -1.43
C PHE A 19 -1.48 8.68 -2.01
N LYS A 20 -1.18 9.72 -1.26
CA LYS A 20 -0.13 10.69 -1.57
C LYS A 20 1.06 10.47 -0.66
N VAL A 21 2.21 10.28 -1.27
CA VAL A 21 3.47 9.95 -0.59
C VAL A 21 4.47 11.07 -0.87
N THR A 22 4.99 11.67 0.20
CA THR A 22 6.02 12.70 0.10
C THR A 22 7.39 12.06 -0.06
N THR A 23 8.15 12.52 -1.04
CA THR A 23 9.53 12.15 -1.34
C THR A 23 10.44 13.37 -1.13
N GLY A 24 11.75 13.18 -1.25
CA GLY A 24 12.73 14.27 -1.22
C GLY A 24 12.67 15.19 -2.45
N GLN A 25 11.92 14.82 -3.49
CA GLN A 25 11.82 15.57 -4.75
C GLN A 25 10.40 16.04 -5.07
N GLY A 26 9.40 15.68 -4.25
CA GLY A 26 8.02 16.09 -4.48
C GLY A 26 7.02 15.10 -3.89
N GLU A 27 5.83 15.05 -4.49
CA GLU A 27 4.76 14.14 -4.09
C GLU A 27 4.51 13.14 -5.21
N VAL A 28 4.32 11.87 -4.84
CA VAL A 28 3.92 10.81 -5.75
C VAL A 28 2.62 10.17 -5.30
N PHE A 29 1.94 9.51 -6.23
CA PHE A 29 0.63 8.92 -5.99
C PHE A 29 0.68 7.41 -6.10
N MET A 30 0.09 6.75 -5.13
CA MET A 30 -0.03 5.30 -5.11
C MET A 30 -1.49 4.90 -4.90
N SER A 31 -1.84 3.67 -5.26
CA SER A 31 -3.21 3.20 -5.17
C SER A 31 -3.36 1.74 -4.75
N VAL A 32 -4.49 1.43 -4.12
CA VAL A 32 -5.02 0.06 -4.05
C VAL A 32 -6.42 0.05 -4.63
N SER A 33 -6.78 -1.05 -5.28
CA SER A 33 -8.10 -1.22 -5.87
C SER A 33 -8.79 -2.46 -5.34
N ARG A 34 -10.12 -2.49 -5.50
CA ARG A 34 -10.87 -3.72 -5.25
C ARG A 34 -10.55 -4.75 -6.33
N THR A 35 -10.46 -5.99 -5.90
CA THR A 35 -10.48 -7.20 -6.73
C THR A 35 -11.87 -7.84 -6.69
N GLU A 36 -12.11 -8.86 -7.50
CA GLU A 36 -13.38 -9.61 -7.46
C GLU A 36 -13.59 -10.31 -6.10
N PHE A 37 -12.50 -10.74 -5.45
CA PHE A 37 -12.51 -11.47 -4.18
C PHE A 37 -11.40 -10.98 -3.24
N GLY A 38 -11.44 -11.39 -1.96
CA GLY A 38 -10.33 -11.17 -1.01
C GLY A 38 -10.18 -9.75 -0.46
N ASN A 39 -11.10 -8.82 -0.77
CA ASN A 39 -11.00 -7.43 -0.28
C ASN A 39 -11.08 -7.30 1.25
N ASP A 40 -11.71 -8.26 1.92
CA ASP A 40 -11.79 -8.34 3.39
C ASP A 40 -10.56 -8.99 4.04
N GLU A 41 -9.71 -9.63 3.22
CA GLU A 41 -8.49 -10.33 3.62
C GLU A 41 -7.23 -9.52 3.35
N ARG A 42 -7.36 -8.44 2.56
CA ARG A 42 -6.28 -7.51 2.20
C ARG A 42 -6.36 -6.28 3.11
N ALA A 43 -5.22 -5.83 3.60
CA ALA A 43 -5.09 -4.68 4.49
C ALA A 43 -4.01 -3.73 3.97
N VAL A 44 -4.23 -2.43 4.21
CA VAL A 44 -3.24 -1.40 3.96
C VAL A 44 -2.65 -0.93 5.28
N VAL A 45 -1.32 -0.93 5.37
CA VAL A 45 -0.55 -0.44 6.53
C VAL A 45 0.36 0.68 6.08
N GLU A 46 0.31 1.82 6.77
CA GLU A 46 1.32 2.86 6.58
C GLU A 46 2.58 2.51 7.39
N VAL A 47 3.73 2.42 6.73
CA VAL A 47 4.98 1.94 7.34
C VAL A 47 6.09 2.98 7.22
N ARG A 48 7.00 2.99 8.20
CA ARG A 48 8.27 3.72 8.16
C ARG A 48 9.24 2.97 7.26
N ARG A 49 9.86 3.69 6.32
CA ARG A 49 10.83 3.12 5.37
C ARG A 49 11.91 2.32 6.08
N ASP A 50 12.60 2.92 7.04
CA ASP A 50 13.77 2.30 7.68
C ASP A 50 13.43 1.00 8.41
N ALA A 51 12.26 0.95 9.04
CA ALA A 51 11.78 -0.23 9.74
C ALA A 51 11.39 -1.35 8.75
N LEU A 52 10.66 -1.02 7.68
CA LEU A 52 10.29 -1.98 6.63
C LEU A 52 11.55 -2.60 6.00
N PHE A 53 12.52 -1.78 5.59
CA PHE A 53 13.77 -2.27 4.98
C PHE A 53 14.67 -3.00 5.98
N GLY A 54 14.61 -2.64 7.27
CA GLY A 54 15.24 -3.40 8.33
C GLY A 54 14.67 -4.82 8.47
N LEU A 55 13.35 -4.97 8.38
CA LEU A 55 12.69 -6.27 8.39
C LEU A 55 12.94 -7.05 7.10
N TRP A 56 12.99 -6.39 5.94
CA TRP A 56 13.21 -7.05 4.66
C TRP A 56 14.61 -7.69 4.58
N ARG A 57 15.62 -7.01 5.15
CA ARG A 57 16.97 -7.57 5.31
C ARG A 57 17.01 -8.87 6.11
N ASN A 58 16.00 -9.17 6.92
CA ASN A 58 15.92 -10.43 7.67
C ASN A 58 15.44 -11.61 6.82
N ASP A 59 14.78 -11.36 5.69
CA ASP A 59 14.33 -12.41 4.75
C ASP A 59 15.36 -12.72 3.66
N LEU A 60 16.24 -11.77 3.36
CA LEU A 60 17.27 -11.94 2.34
C LEU A 60 18.39 -12.90 2.79
N PRO A 61 18.90 -13.76 1.88
CA PRO A 61 20.14 -14.51 2.09
C PRO A 61 21.28 -13.56 2.48
N ASP A 62 22.24 -14.02 3.29
CA ASP A 62 23.33 -13.18 3.81
C ASP A 62 24.08 -12.44 2.68
N ALA A 63 24.33 -13.12 1.55
CA ALA A 63 24.97 -12.54 0.36
C ALA A 63 24.17 -11.39 -0.30
N MET A 64 22.85 -11.38 -0.12
CA MET A 64 21.93 -10.38 -0.68
C MET A 64 21.50 -9.33 0.35
N ARG A 65 21.91 -9.44 1.63
CA ARG A 65 21.58 -8.42 2.64
C ARG A 65 22.21 -7.07 2.36
N ALA A 66 23.29 -7.05 1.59
CA ALA A 66 23.91 -5.84 1.07
C ALA A 66 23.17 -5.28 -0.17
N PHE A 67 22.17 -5.97 -0.75
CA PHE A 67 21.50 -5.53 -1.98
C PHE A 67 20.86 -4.12 -1.85
N PRO A 68 20.20 -3.75 -0.73
CA PRO A 68 19.75 -2.37 -0.53
C PRO A 68 20.91 -1.37 -0.28
N ALA A 69 22.10 -1.87 0.09
CA ALA A 69 23.30 -1.08 0.39
C ALA A 69 24.28 -0.99 -0.80
N ARG A 70 24.13 -1.85 -1.84
CA ARG A 70 24.93 -1.80 -3.08
C ARG A 70 24.67 -0.55 -3.90
N GLY A 71 23.56 0.15 -3.62
CA GLY A 71 23.33 1.51 -4.08
C GLY A 71 23.17 1.63 -5.60
N ARG A 72 23.37 2.85 -6.09
CA ARG A 72 23.15 3.28 -7.48
C ARG A 72 24.18 2.75 -8.50
N ASP A 73 25.10 1.88 -8.09
CA ASP A 73 26.16 1.38 -8.98
C ASP A 73 25.91 -0.06 -9.44
N ASP A 74 24.84 -0.70 -8.95
CA ASP A 74 24.40 -2.01 -9.41
C ASP A 74 23.45 -1.86 -10.61
N ALA A 75 23.84 -2.37 -11.78
CA ALA A 75 23.09 -2.18 -13.02
C ALA A 75 21.66 -2.75 -12.95
N MET A 76 21.47 -3.91 -12.31
CA MET A 76 20.14 -4.50 -12.13
C MET A 76 19.28 -3.69 -11.15
N PHE A 77 19.91 -3.08 -10.14
CA PHE A 77 19.24 -2.15 -9.24
C PHE A 77 18.78 -0.88 -9.97
N ASN A 78 19.64 -0.32 -10.82
CA ASN A 78 19.33 0.89 -11.59
C ASN A 78 18.20 0.66 -12.58
N GLU A 79 18.24 -0.43 -13.35
CA GLU A 79 17.18 -0.79 -14.31
C GLU A 79 15.81 -0.85 -13.62
N LYS A 80 15.73 -1.45 -12.42
CA LYS A 80 14.48 -1.52 -11.65
C LYS A 80 14.00 -0.15 -11.17
N ILE A 81 14.92 0.73 -10.78
CA ILE A 81 14.57 2.11 -10.39
C ILE A 81 14.07 2.89 -11.59
N GLU A 82 14.71 2.78 -12.75
CA GLU A 82 14.29 3.47 -13.98
C GLU A 82 12.88 3.02 -14.43
N LEU A 83 12.59 1.72 -14.38
CA LEU A 83 11.25 1.20 -14.67
C LEU A 83 10.20 1.73 -13.68
N ALA A 84 10.56 1.87 -12.40
CA ALA A 84 9.65 2.43 -11.40
C ALA A 84 9.43 3.94 -11.60
N GLU A 85 10.48 4.69 -11.97
CA GLU A 85 10.43 6.13 -12.25
C GLU A 85 9.37 6.45 -13.32
N GLU A 86 9.38 5.69 -14.42
CA GLU A 86 8.42 5.90 -15.51
C GLU A 86 6.97 5.74 -15.04
N GLY A 87 6.71 4.76 -14.15
CA GLY A 87 5.39 4.59 -13.55
C GLY A 87 5.00 5.75 -12.63
N PHE A 88 5.92 6.19 -11.76
CA PHE A 88 5.65 7.30 -10.84
C PHE A 88 5.43 8.65 -11.55
N ARG A 89 6.02 8.84 -12.74
CA ARG A 89 5.91 10.07 -13.55
C ARG A 89 4.48 10.41 -13.99
N LEU A 90 3.61 9.41 -14.11
CA LEU A 90 2.20 9.61 -14.49
C LEU A 90 1.36 10.27 -13.39
N GLY A 91 1.84 10.23 -12.14
CA GLY A 91 1.24 10.94 -11.02
C GLY A 91 -0.19 10.49 -10.72
N ILE A 92 -1.07 11.46 -10.41
CA ILE A 92 -2.45 11.16 -10.02
C ILE A 92 -3.30 10.57 -11.15
N SER A 93 -2.91 10.77 -12.41
CA SER A 93 -3.64 10.26 -13.57
C SER A 93 -3.53 8.74 -13.72
N ASP A 94 -2.42 8.16 -13.26
CA ASP A 94 -2.20 6.71 -13.20
C ASP A 94 -1.34 6.36 -11.97
N PRO A 95 -1.95 6.36 -10.77
CA PRO A 95 -1.22 6.17 -9.52
C PRO A 95 -0.72 4.73 -9.39
N VAL A 96 0.58 4.54 -9.16
CA VAL A 96 1.18 3.21 -9.12
C VAL A 96 0.57 2.33 -8.01
N PRO A 97 0.41 1.01 -8.22
CA PRO A 97 -0.15 0.16 -7.17
C PRO A 97 0.74 0.11 -5.91
N LEU A 98 0.14 -0.21 -4.76
CA LEU A 98 0.87 -0.40 -3.50
C LEU A 98 1.91 -1.52 -3.61
N VAL A 99 2.95 -1.44 -2.79
CA VAL A 99 3.88 -2.56 -2.59
C VAL A 99 3.17 -3.63 -1.76
N GLU A 100 3.16 -4.87 -2.23
CA GLU A 100 2.58 -6.00 -1.49
C GLU A 100 3.67 -6.69 -0.67
N VAL A 101 3.40 -6.90 0.62
CA VAL A 101 4.32 -7.52 1.55
C VAL A 101 3.66 -8.61 2.40
N ARG A 102 4.46 -9.59 2.78
CA ARG A 102 4.13 -10.56 3.84
C ARG A 102 4.98 -10.29 5.06
N CYS A 103 4.41 -10.31 6.25
CA CYS A 103 5.13 -10.15 7.51
C CYS A 103 5.07 -11.44 8.34
N GLY A 104 6.21 -11.88 8.86
CA GLY A 104 6.27 -13.11 9.64
C GLY A 104 7.39 -13.13 10.66
N VAL A 105 7.47 -14.25 11.38
CA VAL A 105 8.52 -14.53 12.37
C VAL A 105 9.11 -15.90 12.07
N ARG A 106 10.44 -15.99 11.98
CA ARG A 106 11.15 -17.28 11.88
C ARG A 106 11.85 -17.60 13.19
N PRO A 107 11.93 -18.87 13.59
CA PRO A 107 12.85 -19.30 14.62
C PRO A 107 14.29 -19.01 14.19
N ARG A 108 15.09 -18.46 15.09
CA ARG A 108 16.52 -18.21 14.93
C ARG A 108 17.24 -18.80 16.12
N LEU A 109 17.98 -19.89 15.89
CA LEU A 109 18.84 -20.48 16.91
C LEU A 109 20.09 -19.60 17.06
N VAL A 110 20.34 -19.10 18.27
CA VAL A 110 21.57 -18.39 18.63
C VAL A 110 22.09 -19.03 19.92
N ALA A 111 23.27 -19.64 19.87
CA ALA A 111 23.94 -20.24 21.04
C ALA A 111 22.99 -21.08 21.93
N ALA A 112 22.34 -22.08 21.33
CA ALA A 112 21.37 -22.99 21.96
C ALA A 112 20.04 -22.38 22.47
N HIS A 113 19.78 -21.08 22.23
CA HIS A 113 18.50 -20.44 22.52
C HIS A 113 17.72 -20.14 21.24
N ALA A 114 16.44 -20.52 21.21
CA ALA A 114 15.53 -20.16 20.12
C ALA A 114 15.04 -18.72 20.31
N THR A 115 15.46 -17.82 19.41
CA THR A 115 14.98 -16.44 19.35
C THR A 115 14.04 -16.26 18.16
N ALA A 116 13.05 -15.39 18.29
CA ALA A 116 12.14 -15.04 17.20
C ALA A 116 12.74 -13.90 16.37
N ARG A 117 12.97 -14.12 15.07
CA ARG A 117 13.40 -13.05 14.14
C ARG A 117 12.24 -12.64 13.24
N PRO A 118 11.68 -11.42 13.41
CA PRO A 118 10.67 -10.92 12.49
C PRO A 118 11.29 -10.56 11.14
N TYR A 119 10.53 -10.71 10.07
CA TYR A 119 10.94 -10.40 8.71
C TYR A 119 9.76 -9.90 7.89
N ILE A 120 10.05 -9.28 6.75
CA ILE A 120 9.06 -9.13 5.67
C ILE A 120 9.63 -9.71 4.38
N SER A 121 8.74 -10.24 3.54
CA SER A 121 9.00 -10.56 2.14
C SER A 121 8.22 -9.56 1.29
N VAL A 122 8.83 -9.00 0.25
CA VAL A 122 8.09 -8.23 -0.77
C VAL A 122 7.60 -9.22 -1.82
N ILE A 123 6.27 -9.29 -1.96
CA ILE A 123 5.59 -10.20 -2.88
C ILE A 123 5.47 -9.54 -4.26
N ASP A 124 5.06 -8.28 -4.29
CA ASP A 124 5.01 -7.45 -5.50
C ASP A 124 5.48 -6.02 -5.21
N GLY A 125 6.06 -5.37 -6.22
CA GLY A 125 6.50 -3.98 -6.14
C GLY A 125 7.90 -3.80 -5.58
N VAL A 126 8.82 -4.76 -5.78
CA VAL A 126 10.25 -4.62 -5.41
C VAL A 126 10.83 -3.33 -5.99
N ALA A 127 10.64 -3.08 -7.28
CA ALA A 127 11.10 -1.86 -7.96
C ALA A 127 10.53 -0.58 -7.32
N ARG A 128 9.22 -0.56 -7.06
CA ARG A 128 8.53 0.57 -6.39
C ARG A 128 9.08 0.83 -4.99
N ALA A 129 9.28 -0.23 -4.19
CA ALA A 129 9.82 -0.11 -2.84
C ALA A 129 11.23 0.48 -2.85
N LEU A 130 12.10 0.00 -3.76
CA LEU A 130 13.46 0.51 -3.92
C LEU A 130 13.48 1.96 -4.38
N TRP A 131 12.62 2.31 -5.33
CA TRP A 131 12.45 3.68 -5.81
C TRP A 131 12.02 4.63 -4.69
N LEU A 132 11.00 4.27 -3.91
CA LEU A 132 10.55 5.07 -2.76
C LEU A 132 11.67 5.30 -1.74
N ALA A 133 12.49 4.27 -1.50
CA ALA A 133 13.62 4.36 -0.60
C ALA A 133 14.73 5.28 -1.11
N SER A 134 15.07 5.19 -2.40
CA SER A 134 16.11 6.01 -3.04
C SER A 134 15.69 7.49 -3.16
N HIS A 135 14.38 7.76 -3.20
CA HIS A 135 13.81 9.11 -3.23
C HIS A 135 13.50 9.68 -1.84
N GLY A 136 14.09 9.12 -0.78
CA GLY A 136 14.04 9.74 0.56
C GLY A 136 12.67 9.71 1.22
N THR A 137 11.76 8.83 0.79
CA THR A 137 10.43 8.71 1.37
C THR A 137 10.51 8.24 2.83
N PRO A 138 10.01 8.99 3.82
CA PRO A 138 10.09 8.58 5.23
C PRO A 138 9.08 7.48 5.59
N CYS A 139 7.90 7.52 4.96
CA CYS A 139 6.84 6.54 5.15
C CYS A 139 5.97 6.42 3.91
N PHE A 140 5.40 5.24 3.68
CA PHE A 140 4.49 4.98 2.57
C PHE A 140 3.52 3.84 2.92
N PRO A 141 2.36 3.77 2.26
CA PRO A 141 1.42 2.66 2.42
C PRO A 141 1.92 1.40 1.70
N VAL A 142 1.73 0.26 2.35
CA VAL A 142 1.93 -1.07 1.76
C VAL A 142 0.67 -1.90 1.94
N GLU A 143 0.47 -2.84 1.03
CA GLU A 143 -0.58 -3.85 1.11
C GLU A 143 -0.03 -5.13 1.74
N CYS A 144 -0.85 -5.81 2.55
CA CYS A 144 -0.53 -7.11 3.13
C CYS A 144 -1.81 -7.89 3.43
N ALA A 145 -1.68 -9.14 3.86
CA ALA A 145 -2.81 -9.89 4.43
C ALA A 145 -3.25 -9.27 5.78
N VAL A 146 -4.56 -9.31 6.07
CA VAL A 146 -5.14 -8.87 7.36
C VAL A 146 -4.50 -9.61 8.54
N SER A 147 -4.12 -10.88 8.38
CA SER A 147 -3.40 -11.66 9.39
C SER A 147 -2.06 -11.04 9.78
N ASP A 148 -1.40 -10.37 8.83
CA ASP A 148 -0.06 -9.82 8.98
C ASP A 148 -0.10 -8.38 9.48
N ALA A 149 -1.20 -7.67 9.22
CA ALA A 149 -1.35 -6.23 9.46
C ALA A 149 -1.08 -5.80 10.93
N PRO A 150 -1.56 -6.52 11.98
CA PRO A 150 -1.23 -6.16 13.36
C PRO A 150 0.27 -6.25 13.67
N LEU A 151 0.94 -7.30 13.17
CA LEU A 151 2.37 -7.49 13.40
C LEU A 151 3.18 -6.44 12.62
N LEU A 152 2.84 -6.22 11.35
CA LEU A 152 3.49 -5.24 10.50
C LEU A 152 3.32 -3.82 11.05
N ALA A 153 2.12 -3.44 11.48
CA ALA A 153 1.86 -2.15 12.10
C ALA A 153 2.67 -1.97 13.39
N ARG A 154 2.80 -3.02 14.22
CA ARG A 154 3.61 -2.98 15.44
C ARG A 154 5.10 -2.79 15.16
N LEU A 155 5.64 -3.48 14.16
CA LEU A 155 7.09 -3.49 13.89
C LEU A 155 7.54 -2.32 13.02
N ALA A 156 6.76 -2.00 11.99
CA ALA A 156 7.13 -1.03 10.95
C ALA A 156 6.20 0.17 10.86
N GLY A 157 5.07 0.21 11.58
CA GLY A 157 4.16 1.35 11.57
C GLY A 157 4.83 2.68 11.98
N THR A 158 4.24 3.77 11.51
CA THR A 158 4.41 5.12 12.03
C THR A 158 3.78 5.26 13.43
N ARG A 159 4.08 6.35 14.16
CA ARG A 159 3.50 6.61 15.49
C ARG A 159 1.97 6.72 15.49
N ARG A 160 1.38 7.04 14.33
CA ARG A 160 -0.08 7.15 14.13
C ARG A 160 -0.62 6.01 13.27
N SER A 161 0.18 4.96 13.03
CA SER A 161 -0.24 3.91 12.12
C SER A 161 -1.48 3.21 12.63
N ARG A 162 -2.49 3.29 11.78
CA ARG A 162 -3.61 2.36 11.76
C ARG A 162 -3.53 1.62 10.43
N TRP A 163 -3.96 0.38 10.45
CA TRP A 163 -4.21 -0.36 9.24
C TRP A 163 -5.72 -0.45 9.03
N MET A 164 -6.14 -0.58 7.78
CA MET A 164 -7.54 -0.72 7.39
C MET A 164 -7.64 -1.81 6.33
N ARG A 165 -8.76 -2.53 6.31
CA ARG A 165 -9.05 -3.50 5.24
C ARG A 165 -9.31 -2.76 3.93
N VAL A 166 -9.00 -3.39 2.81
CA VAL A 166 -9.33 -2.84 1.49
C VAL A 166 -10.85 -2.64 1.38
N SER A 167 -11.66 -3.54 1.93
CA SER A 167 -13.12 -3.40 1.99
C SER A 167 -13.64 -2.24 2.85
N GLU A 168 -12.88 -1.81 3.86
CA GLU A 168 -13.23 -0.64 4.69
C GLU A 168 -12.85 0.65 3.97
N ILE A 169 -11.72 0.66 3.26
CA ILE A 169 -11.24 1.83 2.50
C ILE A 169 -12.10 2.05 1.25
N LEU A 170 -12.46 0.96 0.56
CA LEU A 170 -13.29 0.94 -0.63
C LEU A 170 -14.46 -0.01 -0.36
N PRO A 171 -15.56 0.47 0.23
CA PRO A 171 -16.76 -0.34 0.39
C PRO A 171 -17.25 -0.84 -0.99
N PRO A 172 -17.95 -1.98 -1.03
CA PRO A 172 -18.58 -2.43 -2.26
C PRO A 172 -19.52 -1.33 -2.79
N PRO A 173 -19.67 -1.19 -4.12
CA PRO A 173 -20.65 -0.26 -4.66
C PRO A 173 -22.04 -0.61 -4.13
N ASP A 174 -22.73 0.39 -3.57
CA ASP A 174 -24.11 0.23 -3.10
C ASP A 174 -25.01 -0.06 -4.31
N PHE A 175 -25.36 -1.33 -4.52
CA PHE A 175 -26.40 -1.71 -5.50
C PHE A 175 -27.83 -1.38 -5.01
N GLY A 176 -27.97 -0.47 -4.03
CA GLY A 176 -29.14 -0.37 -3.14
C GLY A 176 -29.68 1.02 -2.85
N ARG A 177 -29.31 2.07 -3.59
CA ARG A 177 -30.10 3.32 -3.65
C ARG A 177 -30.40 3.64 -5.10
N ARG A 178 -31.46 3.00 -5.63
CA ARG A 178 -32.20 3.63 -6.73
C ARG A 178 -32.66 4.97 -6.20
N ASP A 179 -32.35 6.04 -6.94
CA ASP A 179 -32.95 7.33 -6.76
C ASP A 179 -34.44 7.14 -6.53
N ALA A 180 -34.92 7.46 -5.33
CA ALA A 180 -36.34 7.59 -5.10
C ALA A 180 -36.81 8.65 -6.11
N PRO A 181 -37.81 8.36 -6.95
CA PRO A 181 -38.30 9.37 -7.87
C PRO A 181 -38.74 10.59 -7.05
N LEU A 182 -38.25 11.76 -7.45
CA LEU A 182 -38.74 13.05 -7.01
C LEU A 182 -40.22 13.15 -7.40
N ASN A 183 -41.11 12.65 -6.54
CA ASN A 183 -42.53 12.97 -6.62
C ASN A 183 -42.71 14.41 -6.12
N GLY A 184 -42.37 15.35 -6.99
CA GLY A 184 -42.95 16.69 -6.96
C GLY A 184 -44.24 16.66 -7.76
N ALA A 185 -45.38 16.77 -7.08
CA ALA A 185 -46.53 17.55 -7.55
C ALA A 185 -47.55 17.69 -6.42
N SER A 186 -47.64 18.92 -5.94
CA SER A 186 -48.74 19.43 -5.13
C SER A 186 -50.02 19.54 -5.96
N ALA A 187 -51.14 19.24 -5.31
CA ALA A 187 -52.39 20.01 -5.27
C ALA A 187 -53.40 20.01 -6.44
N LEU A 188 -54.66 19.74 -6.02
CA LEU A 188 -55.93 20.43 -6.35
C LEU A 188 -56.91 19.89 -7.42
N GLN A 189 -58.14 19.65 -6.92
CA GLN A 189 -59.49 19.82 -7.52
C GLN A 189 -59.93 18.79 -8.59
N SER A 190 -61.14 18.20 -8.56
CA SER A 190 -62.46 18.86 -8.47
C SER A 190 -63.62 17.89 -8.11
N ALA A 191 -64.65 18.47 -7.48
CA ALA A 191 -66.09 18.14 -7.41
C ALA A 191 -66.65 16.82 -7.98
N HIS A 192 -67.44 16.09 -7.18
CA HIS A 192 -68.91 16.22 -7.12
C HIS A 192 -69.50 15.47 -5.91
#